data_AF-A0A0W0SWA5-F1
#
_entry.id   AF-A0A0W0SWA5-F1
#
_cell.length_a   1.000
_cell.length_b   1.000
_cell.length_c   1.000
_cell.angle_alpha   90.00
_cell.angle_beta   90.00
_cell.angle_gamma   90.00
#
_symmetry.space_group_name_H-M   'P 1'
#
loop_
_entity.id
_entity.type
_entity.pdbx_description
1 polymer ?
#
loop_
_entity_poly.entity_id
_entity_poly.type
_entity_poly.pdbx_seq_one_letter_code
_entity_poly.pdbx_strand_id
1 'polypeptide(L)'
;MIKNNKKCLMLAAGSLLAFSANALTQDSHYLSSECDHMARALYQLAESKSQDACAGDVMVAASYLESASIRITKGKYKQASTSLNYGEYELKAISMYRPYCSNFASQVKPLLAKLITIETQLDELEMSLKLNKKDEQ
;
A
#
# COMPACT_ATOMS: atom_id res chain seq x y z
N MET A 1 16.79 42.47 52.23
CA MET A 1 15.50 41.81 51.94
C MET A 1 15.27 41.79 50.44
N ILE A 2 14.77 40.67 49.93
CA ILE A 2 14.96 40.12 48.57
C ILE A 2 14.06 40.83 47.52
N LYS A 3 14.64 41.24 46.38
CA LYS A 3 13.93 41.66 45.16
C LYS A 3 13.57 40.42 44.34
N ASN A 4 12.29 40.07 44.24
CA ASN A 4 11.81 38.98 43.38
C ASN A 4 11.63 39.46 41.94
N ASN A 5 12.58 39.12 41.07
CA ASN A 5 12.45 39.26 39.63
C ASN A 5 11.59 38.11 39.09
N LYS A 6 10.32 38.40 38.78
CA LYS A 6 9.47 37.52 37.97
C LYS A 6 9.86 37.69 36.50
N LYS A 7 10.84 36.92 36.03
CA LYS A 7 11.03 36.74 34.59
C LYS A 7 9.98 35.76 34.09
N CYS A 8 9.03 36.32 33.35
CA CYS A 8 7.97 35.60 32.67
C CYS A 8 8.60 34.60 31.70
N LEU A 9 8.43 33.32 31.99
CA LEU A 9 8.75 32.18 31.15
C LEU A 9 7.73 32.15 30.00
N MET A 10 8.06 32.70 28.84
CA MET A 10 7.24 32.53 27.63
C MET A 10 8.14 32.49 26.40
N LEU A 11 8.21 31.32 25.79
CA LEU A 11 8.15 31.05 24.33
C LEU A 11 8.76 29.67 24.06
N ALA A 12 7.96 28.63 24.34
CA ALA A 12 8.15 27.29 23.79
C ALA A 12 6.86 26.93 23.03
N ALA A 13 6.60 27.66 21.94
CA ALA A 13 5.52 27.36 21.00
C ALA A 13 6.08 27.50 19.59
N GLY A 14 6.73 26.45 19.10
CA GLY A 14 7.35 26.50 17.78
C GLY A 14 8.05 25.21 17.38
N SER A 15 7.47 24.02 17.64
CA SER A 15 8.05 22.76 17.14
C SER A 15 7.03 21.60 17.03
N LEU A 16 5.78 21.84 16.61
CA LEU A 16 4.80 20.75 16.45
C LEU A 16 4.45 20.39 14.99
N LEU A 17 5.04 21.04 13.99
CA LEU A 17 4.67 20.82 12.58
C LEU A 17 5.57 19.83 11.80
N ALA A 18 6.62 19.27 12.42
CA ALA A 18 7.55 18.36 11.72
C ALA A 18 7.22 16.86 11.87
N PHE A 19 6.19 16.49 12.64
CA PHE A 19 5.88 15.08 12.94
C PHE A 19 4.95 14.42 11.91
N SER A 20 4.12 15.19 11.19
CA SER A 20 3.13 14.65 10.25
C SER A 20 3.75 14.13 8.95
N ALA A 21 4.78 14.79 8.41
CA ALA A 21 5.42 14.37 7.17
C ALA A 21 6.15 13.03 7.29
N ASN A 22 6.76 12.74 8.44
CA ASN A 22 7.52 11.50 8.66
C ASN A 22 6.61 10.27 8.85
N ALA A 23 5.41 10.44 9.41
CA ALA A 23 4.45 9.35 9.53
C ALA A 23 3.90 8.92 8.15
N LEU A 24 3.56 9.88 7.29
CA LEU A 24 2.99 9.62 5.97
C LEU A 24 3.98 8.99 4.99
N THR A 25 5.25 9.39 5.06
CA THR A 25 6.31 8.77 4.25
C THR A 25 6.51 7.32 4.66
N GLN A 26 6.50 7.03 5.97
CA GLN A 26 6.60 5.68 6.50
C GLN A 26 5.44 4.79 6.02
N ASP A 27 4.20 5.31 6.00
CA ASP A 27 3.03 4.57 5.49
C ASP A 27 3.16 4.27 3.99
N SER A 28 3.57 5.24 3.18
CA SER A 28 3.74 5.03 1.73
C SER A 28 4.85 4.01 1.41
N HIS A 29 5.96 4.03 2.15
CA HIS A 29 7.04 3.06 1.98
C HIS A 29 6.61 1.66 2.39
N TYR A 30 5.88 1.53 3.50
CA TYR A 30 5.31 0.26 3.93
C TYR A 30 4.38 -0.33 2.85
N LEU A 31 3.40 0.44 2.37
CA LEU A 31 2.44 -0.04 1.38
C LEU A 31 3.10 -0.44 0.06
N SER A 32 4.08 0.35 -0.42
CA SER A 32 4.87 -0.02 -1.59
C SER A 32 5.64 -1.32 -1.38
N SER A 33 6.30 -1.48 -0.24
CA SER A 33 7.05 -2.70 0.09
C SER A 33 6.13 -3.93 0.13
N GLU A 34 4.93 -3.80 0.70
CA GLU A 34 3.99 -4.90 0.78
C GLU A 34 3.45 -5.31 -0.60
N CYS A 35 3.18 -4.33 -1.47
CA CYS A 35 2.82 -4.60 -2.87
C CYS A 35 3.95 -5.33 -3.62
N ASP A 36 5.20 -4.89 -3.46
CA ASP A 36 6.36 -5.52 -4.09
C ASP A 36 6.59 -6.95 -3.58
N HIS A 37 6.49 -7.16 -2.25
CA HIS A 37 6.58 -8.49 -1.66
C HIS A 37 5.52 -9.45 -2.19
N MET A 38 4.28 -8.99 -2.32
CA MET A 38 3.20 -9.80 -2.89
C MET A 38 3.42 -10.09 -4.37
N ALA A 39 3.87 -9.12 -5.15
CA ALA A 39 4.22 -9.33 -6.56
C ALA A 39 5.29 -10.43 -6.70
N ARG A 40 6.38 -10.35 -5.92
CA ARG A 40 7.43 -11.38 -5.91
C ARG A 40 6.91 -12.74 -5.51
N ALA A 41 6.05 -12.82 -4.50
CA ALA A 41 5.45 -14.09 -4.07
C ALA A 41 4.60 -14.71 -5.18
N LEU A 42 3.83 -13.91 -5.92
CA LEU A 42 3.04 -14.38 -7.06
C LEU A 42 3.91 -14.80 -8.24
N TYR A 43 4.97 -14.05 -8.57
CA TYR A 43 5.92 -14.45 -9.61
C TYR A 43 6.59 -15.78 -9.27
N GLN A 44 7.12 -15.93 -8.05
CA GLN A 44 7.71 -17.19 -7.58
C GLN A 44 6.71 -18.34 -7.61
N LEU A 45 5.46 -18.07 -7.22
CA LEU A 45 4.40 -19.05 -7.26
C LEU A 45 4.13 -19.51 -8.70
N ALA A 46 4.02 -18.58 -9.65
CA ALA A 46 3.82 -18.89 -11.07
C ALA A 46 5.01 -19.67 -11.64
N GLU A 47 6.24 -19.27 -11.32
CA GLU A 47 7.47 -19.94 -11.76
C GLU A 47 7.56 -21.38 -11.26
N SER A 48 7.17 -21.63 -10.00
CA SER A 48 7.17 -22.98 -9.41
C SER A 48 6.27 -23.97 -10.14
N LYS A 49 5.33 -23.46 -10.95
CA LYS A 49 4.36 -24.23 -11.74
C LYS A 49 4.25 -23.66 -13.16
N SER A 50 5.39 -23.32 -13.78
CA SER A 50 5.45 -22.62 -15.07
C SER A 50 4.74 -23.31 -16.24
N GLN A 51 4.51 -24.62 -16.15
CA GLN A 51 3.78 -25.41 -17.16
C GLN A 51 2.27 -25.45 -16.93
N ASP A 52 1.78 -24.92 -15.79
CA ASP A 52 0.35 -24.85 -15.49
C ASP A 52 -0.30 -23.74 -16.34
N ALA A 53 -1.46 -24.05 -16.92
CA ALA A 53 -2.18 -23.12 -17.80
C ALA A 53 -2.55 -21.79 -17.09
N CYS A 54 -2.67 -21.79 -15.76
CA CYS A 54 -2.95 -20.60 -14.98
C CYS A 54 -1.70 -19.78 -14.59
N ALA A 55 -0.47 -20.26 -14.86
CA ALA A 55 0.74 -19.54 -14.47
C ALA A 55 0.80 -18.11 -15.03
N GLY A 56 0.37 -17.92 -16.28
CA GLY A 56 0.29 -16.60 -16.91
C GLY A 56 -0.65 -15.65 -16.18
N ASP A 57 -1.81 -16.13 -15.73
CA ASP A 57 -2.78 -15.32 -14.98
C ASP A 57 -2.23 -14.86 -13.63
N VAL A 58 -1.51 -15.76 -12.94
CA VAL A 58 -0.82 -15.43 -11.68
C VAL A 58 0.25 -14.35 -11.92
N MET A 59 0.98 -14.41 -13.03
CA MET A 59 1.95 -13.37 -13.41
C MET A 59 1.27 -12.04 -13.75
N VAL A 60 0.10 -12.06 -14.38
CA VAL A 60 -0.69 -10.84 -14.63
C VAL A 60 -1.07 -10.17 -13.31
N ALA A 61 -1.59 -10.94 -12.35
CA ALA A 61 -1.88 -10.41 -11.02
C ALA A 61 -0.64 -9.82 -10.33
N ALA A 62 0.51 -10.51 -10.43
CA ALA A 62 1.78 -10.02 -9.90
C ALA A 62 2.18 -8.66 -10.51
N SER A 63 2.03 -8.51 -11.83
CA SER A 63 2.39 -7.28 -12.55
C SER A 63 1.55 -6.08 -12.12
N TYR A 64 0.29 -6.29 -11.75
CA TYR A 64 -0.57 -5.22 -11.22
C TYR A 64 -0.09 -4.75 -9.85
N LEU A 65 0.32 -5.67 -8.96
CA LEU A 65 0.86 -5.31 -7.64
C LEU A 65 2.22 -4.61 -7.75
N GLU A 66 3.09 -5.06 -8.64
CA GLU A 66 4.35 -4.38 -8.96
C GLU A 66 4.08 -2.96 -9.48
N SER A 67 3.12 -2.81 -10.40
CA SER A 67 2.70 -1.51 -10.90
C SER A 67 2.18 -0.60 -9.79
N ALA A 68 1.38 -1.14 -8.85
CA ALA A 68 0.89 -0.40 -7.71
C ALA A 68 2.05 0.08 -6.82
N SER A 69 3.02 -0.78 -6.50
CA SER A 69 4.23 -0.40 -5.74
C SER A 69 4.96 0.79 -6.40
N ILE A 70 5.23 0.70 -7.70
CA ILE A 70 5.90 1.76 -8.46
C ILE A 70 5.09 3.07 -8.45
N ARG A 71 3.76 2.99 -8.42
CA ARG A 71 2.90 4.18 -8.37
C ARG A 71 2.85 4.80 -6.97
N ILE A 72 2.84 3.99 -5.92
CA ILE A 72 2.91 4.45 -4.52
C ILE A 72 4.21 5.20 -4.28
N THR A 73 5.36 4.65 -4.67
CA THR A 73 6.68 5.33 -4.52
C THR A 73 6.76 6.66 -5.26
N LYS A 74 5.94 6.84 -6.31
CA LYS A 74 5.84 8.09 -7.09
C LYS A 74 4.76 9.04 -6.59
N GLY A 75 4.10 8.73 -5.46
CA GLY A 75 2.98 9.51 -4.91
C GLY A 75 1.72 9.52 -5.79
N LYS A 76 1.58 8.55 -6.72
CA LYS A 76 0.45 8.46 -7.65
C LYS A 76 -0.65 7.54 -7.10
N TYR A 77 -1.15 7.85 -5.90
CA TYR A 77 -2.02 6.97 -5.10
C TYR A 77 -3.30 6.53 -5.82
N LYS A 78 -4.03 7.44 -6.48
CA LYS A 78 -5.20 7.08 -7.30
C LYS A 78 -4.90 6.04 -8.40
N GLN A 79 -3.74 6.16 -9.03
CA GLN A 79 -3.33 5.22 -10.06
C GLN A 79 -2.87 3.90 -9.44
N ALA A 80 -2.24 3.94 -8.27
CA ALA A 80 -1.92 2.74 -7.50
C ALA A 80 -3.19 1.98 -7.10
N SER A 81 -4.21 2.67 -6.57
CA SER A 81 -5.53 2.10 -6.25
C SER A 81 -6.16 1.42 -7.48
N THR A 82 -6.08 2.06 -8.66
CA THR A 82 -6.54 1.43 -9.91
C THR A 82 -5.77 0.13 -10.22
N SER A 83 -4.45 0.12 -10.05
CA SER A 83 -3.64 -1.08 -10.21
C SER A 83 -3.99 -2.17 -9.20
N LEU A 84 -4.22 -1.83 -7.92
CA LEU A 84 -4.64 -2.79 -6.89
C LEU A 84 -5.99 -3.43 -7.24
N ASN A 85 -6.98 -2.64 -7.65
CA ASN A 85 -8.29 -3.15 -8.07
C ASN A 85 -8.20 -4.17 -9.22
N TYR A 86 -7.32 -3.94 -10.20
CA TYR A 86 -7.07 -4.92 -11.25
C TYR A 86 -6.38 -6.19 -10.73
N GLY A 87 -5.43 -6.04 -9.80
CA GLY A 87 -4.85 -7.16 -9.08
C GLY A 87 -5.88 -7.97 -8.28
N GLU A 88 -6.80 -7.30 -7.58
CA GLU A 88 -7.87 -7.93 -6.81
C GLU A 88 -8.80 -8.72 -7.72
N TYR A 89 -9.22 -8.12 -8.83
CA TYR A 89 -10.03 -8.79 -9.85
C TYR A 89 -9.37 -10.08 -10.33
N GLU A 90 -8.08 -10.05 -10.67
CA GLU A 90 -7.35 -11.24 -11.11
C GLU A 90 -7.21 -12.30 -10.01
N LEU A 91 -6.80 -11.91 -8.79
CA LEU A 91 -6.65 -12.86 -7.67
C LEU A 91 -8.00 -13.49 -7.28
N LYS A 92 -9.10 -12.75 -7.37
CA LYS A 92 -10.45 -13.27 -7.16
C LYS A 92 -10.84 -14.24 -8.26
N ALA A 93 -10.55 -13.92 -9.52
CA ALA A 93 -10.79 -14.82 -10.64
C ALA A 93 -10.00 -16.13 -10.52
N ILE A 94 -8.72 -16.05 -10.18
CA ILE A 94 -7.84 -17.21 -9.97
C ILE A 94 -8.33 -18.08 -8.80
N SER A 95 -8.78 -17.47 -7.70
CA SER A 95 -9.17 -18.20 -6.50
C SER A 95 -10.59 -18.77 -6.52
N MET A 96 -11.48 -18.26 -7.37
CA MET A 96 -12.91 -18.58 -7.33
C MET A 96 -13.55 -18.94 -8.68
N TYR A 97 -13.11 -18.34 -9.79
CA TYR A 97 -13.89 -18.33 -11.03
C TYR A 97 -13.24 -19.06 -12.21
N ARG A 98 -11.92 -19.25 -12.20
CA ARG A 98 -11.17 -19.92 -13.28
C ARG A 98 -10.90 -21.39 -12.90
N PRO A 99 -11.64 -22.37 -13.43
CA PRO A 99 -11.49 -23.76 -13.02
C PRO A 99 -10.08 -24.32 -13.30
N TYR A 100 -9.45 -23.86 -14.37
CA TYR A 100 -8.08 -24.22 -14.72
C TYR A 100 -7.02 -23.66 -13.76
N CYS A 101 -7.41 -22.78 -12.82
CA CYS A 101 -6.54 -22.22 -11.78
C CYS A 101 -6.62 -22.96 -10.43
N SER A 102 -7.30 -24.11 -10.36
CA SER A 102 -7.51 -24.84 -9.10
C SER A 102 -6.22 -25.13 -8.34
N ASN A 103 -5.11 -25.34 -9.05
CA ASN A 103 -3.80 -25.63 -8.47
C ASN A 103 -3.15 -24.43 -7.76
N PHE A 104 -3.63 -23.21 -8.00
CA PHE A 104 -3.16 -21.97 -7.37
C PHE A 104 -4.14 -21.41 -6.35
N ALA A 105 -5.42 -21.79 -6.43
CA ALA A 105 -6.51 -21.15 -5.69
C ALA A 105 -6.28 -21.07 -4.17
N SER A 106 -5.78 -22.13 -3.53
CA SER A 106 -5.52 -22.15 -2.09
C SER A 106 -4.38 -21.20 -1.66
N GLN A 107 -3.37 -21.03 -2.52
CA GLN A 107 -2.20 -20.19 -2.28
C GLN A 107 -2.49 -18.72 -2.55
N VAL A 108 -3.41 -18.44 -3.47
CA VAL A 108 -3.81 -17.08 -3.85
C VAL A 108 -4.81 -16.46 -2.87
N LYS A 109 -5.69 -17.25 -2.25
CA LYS A 109 -6.65 -16.75 -1.25
C LYS A 109 -6.06 -15.86 -0.14
N PRO A 110 -4.98 -16.26 0.57
CA PRO A 110 -4.39 -15.40 1.59
C PRO A 110 -3.80 -14.10 1.01
N LEU A 111 -3.31 -14.12 -0.23
CA LEU A 111 -2.81 -12.93 -0.91
C LEU A 111 -3.95 -11.98 -1.29
N LEU A 112 -5.10 -12.50 -1.73
CA LEU A 112 -6.30 -11.70 -1.97
C LEU A 112 -6.77 -10.98 -0.69
N ALA A 113 -6.82 -11.69 0.44
CA ALA A 113 -7.20 -11.08 1.71
C ALA A 113 -6.22 -9.97 2.12
N LYS A 114 -4.92 -10.18 1.93
CA LYS A 114 -3.89 -9.17 2.18
C LYS A 114 -4.03 -7.95 1.27
N LEU A 115 -4.37 -8.15 0.00
CA LEU A 115 -4.56 -7.07 -0.97
C LEU A 115 -5.70 -6.12 -0.55
N ILE A 116 -6.83 -6.66 -0.11
CA ILE A 116 -7.99 -5.87 0.36
C ILE A 116 -7.60 -4.97 1.54
N THR A 117 -6.75 -5.47 2.45
CA THR A 117 -6.20 -4.66 3.55
C THR A 117 -5.32 -3.52 3.04
N ILE A 118 -4.45 -3.80 2.06
CA ILE A 118 -3.57 -2.78 1.45
C ILE A 118 -4.39 -1.71 0.73
N GLU A 119 -5.46 -2.09 0.02
CA GLU A 119 -6.37 -1.15 -0.63
C GLU A 119 -7.01 -0.20 0.37
N THR A 120 -7.53 -0.74 1.48
CA THR A 120 -8.10 0.07 2.56
C THR A 120 -7.07 1.06 3.14
N GLN A 121 -5.85 0.59 3.41
CA GLN A 121 -4.77 1.44 3.93
C GLN A 121 -4.32 2.52 2.92
N LEU A 122 -4.32 2.20 1.62
CA LEU A 122 -3.99 3.16 0.58
C LEU A 122 -5.05 4.26 0.47
N ASP A 123 -6.33 3.91 0.60
CA ASP A 123 -7.44 4.86 0.61
C ASP A 123 -7.36 5.80 1.83
N GLU A 124 -7.05 5.26 3.01
CA GLU A 124 -6.81 6.05 4.23
C GLU A 124 -5.63 7.03 4.06
N LEU A 125 -4.54 6.56 3.45
CA LEU A 125 -3.39 7.40 3.11
C LEU A 125 -3.76 8.51 2.11
N GLU A 126 -4.53 8.19 1.05
CA GLU A 126 -4.95 9.20 0.09
C GLU A 126 -5.88 10.25 0.74
N MET A 127 -6.76 9.83 1.64
CA MET A 127 -7.64 10.73 2.39
C MET A 127 -6.85 11.66 3.31
N SER A 128 -5.90 11.13 4.09
CA SER A 128 -5.08 11.93 5.00
C SER A 128 -4.26 12.99 4.25
N LEU A 129 -3.72 12.63 3.08
CA LEU A 129 -3.00 13.57 2.20
C LEU A 129 -3.88 14.68 1.63
N LYS A 130 -5.16 14.39 1.34
CA LYS A 130 -6.11 15.41 0.87
C LYS A 130 -6.52 16.38 1.98
N LEU A 131 -6.60 15.92 3.23
CA LEU A 131 -6.92 16.76 4.38
C LEU A 131 -5.76 17.72 4.69
N ASN A 132 -4.53 17.22 4.75
CA ASN A 132 -3.36 18.05 5.06
C ASN A 132 -3.11 19.16 4.01
N LYS A 133 -3.47 18.94 2.75
CA LYS A 133 -3.38 19.98 1.70
C LYS A 133 -4.41 21.10 1.82
N LYS A 134 -5.50 20.90 2.58
CA LYS A 134 -6.51 21.95 2.80
C LYS A 134 -6.12 22.92 3.91
N ASP A 135 -5.27 22.49 4.84
CA ASP A 135 -4.81 23.33 5.95
C ASP A 135 -3.66 24.27 5.55
N GLU A 136 -3.13 24.14 4.32
CA GLU A 136 -2.07 24.98 3.75
C GLU A 136 -2.60 26.07 2.79
N GLN A 137 -3.93 26.19 2.60
CA GLN A 137 -4.60 27.20 1.77
C GLN A 137 -5.42 28.17 2.62
#